data_AF-A0A6P5AAP5-F1
#
_entry.id   AF-A0A6P5AAP5-F1
#
_cell.length_a   1.000
_cell.length_b   1.000
_cell.length_c   1.000
_cell.angle_alpha   90.00
_cell.angle_beta   90.00
_cell.angle_gamma   90.00
#
_symmetry.space_group_name_H-M   'P 1'
#
loop_
_entity.id
_entity.type
_entity.pdbx_description
1 polymer ?
#
loop_
_entity_poly.entity_id
_entity_poly.type
_entity_poly.pdbx_seq_one_letter_code
_entity_poly.pdbx_strand_id
1 'polypeptide(L)'
;MGVDGARLASKQDPKTIEELWEAENSMDLAVNEQSRREEFGRLSAESCEDDSKGIPLCRECSFLRELPADYSPRYLLERKCQGQDCLMHEGKCLQQYMSVEVRNIAPDRKGETILVRIAAGCRCLLNENSILKDYFIR
;
A
#
# COMPACT_ATOMS: atom_id res chain seq x y z
N MET A 1 47.56 -38.11 3.78
CA MET A 1 46.33 -37.53 4.33
C MET A 1 46.13 -36.17 3.69
N GLY A 2 45.02 -35.99 2.95
CA GLY A 2 44.67 -34.74 2.29
C GLY A 2 43.43 -35.00 1.45
N VAL A 3 42.28 -34.57 1.95
CA VAL A 3 40.92 -34.93 1.52
C VAL A 3 40.29 -33.70 0.86
N ASP A 4 39.70 -33.93 -0.31
CA ASP A 4 38.54 -33.30 -0.95
C ASP A 4 38.38 -31.78 -1.12
N GLY A 5 37.82 -31.42 -2.28
CA GLY A 5 36.75 -30.42 -2.32
C GLY A 5 36.78 -29.45 -3.49
N ALA A 6 36.50 -29.92 -4.69
CA ALA A 6 36.12 -29.05 -5.80
C ALA A 6 34.80 -28.31 -5.49
N ARG A 7 34.75 -27.00 -5.78
CA ARG A 7 33.49 -26.33 -6.14
C ARG A 7 33.77 -25.31 -7.23
N LEU A 8 33.45 -25.69 -8.47
CA LEU A 8 33.42 -24.79 -9.61
C LEU A 8 32.46 -23.64 -9.30
N ALA A 9 32.95 -22.42 -9.44
CA ALA A 9 32.09 -21.25 -9.57
C ALA A 9 31.30 -21.41 -10.88
N SER A 10 29.98 -21.58 -10.75
CA SER A 10 29.06 -21.52 -11.89
C SER A 10 29.10 -20.10 -12.44
N LYS A 11 29.67 -19.95 -13.64
CA LYS A 11 29.55 -18.74 -14.44
C LYS A 11 28.07 -18.61 -14.83
N GLN A 12 27.39 -17.59 -14.34
CA GLN A 12 26.13 -17.17 -14.93
C GLN A 12 26.43 -16.62 -16.33
N ASP A 13 25.86 -17.28 -17.34
CA ASP A 13 25.90 -16.80 -18.72
C ASP A 13 25.23 -15.42 -18.82
N PRO A 14 25.74 -14.50 -19.65
CA PRO A 14 25.10 -13.21 -19.87
C PRO A 14 23.77 -13.45 -20.59
N LYS A 15 22.67 -13.03 -19.96
CA LYS A 15 21.34 -13.05 -20.56
C LYS A 15 21.35 -12.31 -21.89
N THR A 16 20.72 -12.88 -22.92
CA THR A 16 20.61 -12.21 -24.22
C THR A 16 19.70 -10.98 -24.10
N ILE A 17 19.88 -10.01 -25.00
CA ILE A 17 19.06 -8.79 -25.02
C ILE A 17 17.57 -9.12 -25.16
N GLU A 18 17.24 -10.19 -25.89
CA GLU A 18 15.86 -10.68 -26.03
C GLU A 18 15.28 -11.17 -24.70
N GLU A 19 16.05 -11.92 -23.90
CA GLU A 19 15.62 -12.38 -22.57
C GLU A 19 15.45 -11.22 -21.58
N LEU A 20 16.24 -10.15 -21.73
CA LEU A 20 16.08 -8.92 -20.94
C LEU A 20 14.80 -8.19 -21.33
N TRP A 21 14.49 -8.08 -22.63
CA TRP A 21 13.26 -7.44 -23.12
C TRP A 21 12.00 -8.24 -22.79
N GLU A 22 12.06 -9.56 -22.82
CA GLU A 22 10.95 -10.42 -22.39
C GLU A 22 10.70 -10.31 -20.88
N ALA A 23 11.77 -10.19 -20.07
CA ALA A 23 11.65 -9.96 -18.63
C ALA A 23 11.11 -8.57 -18.30
N GLU A 24 11.52 -7.52 -19.03
CA GLU A 24 10.98 -6.17 -18.89
C GLU A 24 9.49 -6.12 -19.26
N ASN A 25 9.11 -6.71 -20.40
CA ASN A 25 7.70 -6.80 -20.81
C ASN A 25 6.84 -7.61 -19.82
N SER A 26 7.39 -8.66 -19.22
CA SER A 26 6.70 -9.47 -18.20
C SER A 26 6.51 -8.71 -16.90
N MET A 27 7.52 -7.93 -16.46
CA MET A 27 7.37 -7.02 -15.32
C MET A 27 6.35 -5.92 -15.61
N ASP A 28 6.36 -5.32 -16.80
CA ASP A 28 5.41 -4.27 -17.17
C ASP A 28 3.97 -4.78 -17.21
N LEU A 29 3.76 -6.01 -17.71
CA LEU A 29 2.47 -6.69 -17.66
C LEU A 29 2.04 -7.01 -16.22
N ALA A 30 2.96 -7.45 -15.35
CA ALA A 30 2.66 -7.70 -13.95
C ALA A 30 2.36 -6.41 -13.18
N VAL A 31 3.06 -5.31 -13.46
CA VAL A 31 2.79 -3.97 -12.92
C VAL A 31 1.44 -3.46 -13.40
N ASN A 32 1.07 -3.71 -14.66
CA ASN A 32 -0.22 -3.31 -15.23
C ASN A 32 -1.39 -4.15 -14.65
N GLU A 33 -1.23 -5.46 -14.46
CA GLU A 33 -2.23 -6.29 -13.77
C GLU A 33 -2.36 -5.96 -12.29
N GLN A 34 -1.26 -5.62 -11.63
CA GLN A 34 -1.25 -5.20 -10.24
C GLN A 34 -1.86 -3.80 -10.07
N SER A 35 -1.66 -2.89 -11.02
CA SER A 35 -2.34 -1.60 -11.11
C SER A 35 -3.84 -1.76 -11.41
N ARG A 36 -4.24 -2.73 -12.24
CA ARG A 36 -5.66 -3.10 -12.45
C ARG A 36 -6.34 -3.66 -11.20
N ARG A 37 -5.58 -4.27 -10.28
CA ARG A 37 -6.08 -4.72 -8.97
C ARG A 37 -6.25 -3.57 -7.96
N GLU A 38 -5.75 -2.37 -8.26
CA GLU A 38 -5.95 -1.16 -7.44
C GLU A 38 -7.31 -0.47 -7.71
N GLU A 39 -8.03 -0.84 -8.77
CA GLU A 39 -9.36 -0.27 -9.10
C GLU A 39 -10.53 -1.18 -8.72
N PHE A 40 -10.46 -1.89 -7.59
CA PHE A 40 -11.65 -2.58 -7.10
C PHE A 40 -12.65 -1.57 -6.50
N GLY A 41 -13.50 -1.01 -7.36
CA GLY A 41 -14.44 0.05 -7.02
C GLY A 41 -13.96 1.44 -7.43
N ARG A 42 -14.90 2.39 -7.50
CA ARG A 42 -14.66 3.78 -7.87
C ARG A 42 -14.37 4.61 -6.62
N LEU A 43 -13.36 5.46 -6.66
CA LEU A 43 -13.02 6.36 -5.56
C LEU A 43 -13.54 7.79 -5.79
N SER A 44 -14.19 8.40 -4.80
CA SER A 44 -14.57 9.81 -4.76
C SER A 44 -13.98 10.50 -3.54
N ALA A 45 -13.58 11.77 -3.69
CA ALA A 45 -13.17 12.60 -2.56
C ALA A 45 -14.42 13.09 -1.81
N GLU A 46 -14.42 12.97 -0.48
CA GLU A 46 -15.54 13.41 0.36
C GLU A 46 -15.21 14.72 1.08
N SER A 47 -14.14 14.73 1.89
CA SER A 47 -13.73 15.91 2.67
C SER A 47 -12.26 15.86 3.04
N CYS A 48 -11.64 17.03 3.13
CA CYS A 48 -10.27 17.22 3.65
C CYS A 48 -10.25 17.98 4.97
N GLU A 49 -11.43 18.16 5.56
CA GLU A 49 -11.62 18.81 6.86
C GLU A 49 -11.45 17.76 7.95
N ASP A 50 -10.70 18.12 8.99
CA ASP A 50 -10.59 17.30 10.19
C ASP A 50 -11.57 17.83 11.23
N ASP A 51 -12.70 17.14 11.37
CA ASP A 51 -13.76 17.49 12.34
C ASP A 51 -13.39 17.08 13.79
N SER A 52 -12.17 16.59 14.02
CA SER A 52 -11.71 16.20 15.33
C SER A 52 -11.37 17.42 16.21
N LYS A 53 -11.57 17.28 17.53
CA LYS A 53 -11.23 18.34 18.51
C LYS A 53 -9.73 18.41 18.82
N GLY A 54 -8.87 18.19 17.82
CA GLY A 54 -7.41 18.10 17.98
C GLY A 54 -6.65 18.76 16.83
N ILE A 55 -5.32 18.77 16.94
CA ILE A 55 -4.44 19.17 15.84
C ILE A 55 -3.91 17.88 15.20
N PRO A 56 -4.32 17.54 13.97
CA PRO A 56 -3.80 16.36 13.30
C PRO A 56 -2.31 16.55 13.03
N LEU A 57 -1.49 15.59 13.47
CA LEU A 57 -0.05 15.61 13.18
C LEU A 57 0.22 15.39 11.69
N CYS A 58 -0.67 14.67 11.01
CA CYS A 58 -0.65 14.45 9.57
C CYS A 58 -2.01 14.84 9.00
N ARG A 59 -2.02 15.72 8.00
CA ARG A 59 -3.26 16.09 7.31
C ARG A 59 -3.75 14.93 6.45
N GLU A 60 -5.05 14.66 6.53
CA GLU A 60 -5.72 13.58 5.82
C GLU A 60 -6.93 14.10 5.06
N CYS A 61 -7.31 13.42 3.97
CA CYS A 61 -8.63 13.56 3.36
C CYS A 61 -9.35 12.22 3.37
N SER A 62 -10.65 12.29 3.56
CA SER A 62 -11.59 11.18 3.44
C SER A 62 -12.00 10.98 1.99
N PHE A 63 -12.04 9.72 1.58
CA PHE A 63 -12.51 9.28 0.28
C PHE A 63 -13.51 8.15 0.46
N LEU A 64 -14.54 8.11 -0.38
CA LEU A 64 -15.48 7.02 -0.44
C LEU A 64 -15.14 6.13 -1.63
N ARG A 65 -14.88 4.86 -1.38
CA ARG A 65 -14.73 3.84 -2.42
C ARG A 65 -16.04 3.09 -2.58
N GLU A 66 -16.66 3.24 -3.74
CA GLU A 66 -17.87 2.53 -4.13
C GLU A 66 -17.49 1.24 -4.88
N LEU A 67 -17.80 0.10 -4.28
CA LEU A 67 -17.60 -1.22 -4.87
C LEU A 67 -18.70 -1.56 -5.87
N PRO A 68 -18.48 -2.54 -6.76
CA PRO A 68 -19.54 -3.08 -7.61
C PRO A 68 -20.78 -3.51 -6.79
N ALA A 69 -21.97 -3.37 -7.38
CA ALA A 69 -23.25 -3.54 -6.67
C ALA A 69 -23.48 -4.97 -6.14
N ASP A 70 -22.72 -5.94 -6.62
CA ASP A 70 -22.71 -7.33 -6.20
C ASP A 70 -21.77 -7.61 -5.01
N TYR A 71 -21.30 -6.58 -4.30
CA TYR A 71 -20.45 -6.72 -3.13
C TYR A 71 -21.00 -5.98 -1.90
N SER A 72 -20.70 -6.53 -0.71
CA SER A 72 -21.06 -5.95 0.58
C SER A 72 -19.88 -5.96 1.57
N PRO A 73 -19.63 -4.86 2.30
CA PRO A 73 -20.31 -3.56 2.18
C PRO A 73 -20.01 -2.85 0.85
N ARG A 74 -20.99 -2.14 0.28
CA ARG A 74 -20.83 -1.45 -1.02
C ARG A 74 -19.90 -0.24 -0.94
N TYR A 75 -19.82 0.41 0.21
CA TYR A 75 -19.02 1.62 0.38
C TYR A 75 -17.95 1.39 1.43
N LEU A 76 -16.70 1.70 1.09
CA LEU A 76 -15.58 1.67 2.00
C LEU A 76 -15.06 3.09 2.19
N LEU A 77 -14.89 3.51 3.44
CA LEU A 77 -14.27 4.78 3.78
C LEU A 77 -12.76 4.63 3.78
N GLU A 78 -12.06 5.52 3.08
CA GLU A 78 -10.61 5.62 3.08
C GLU A 78 -10.14 6.96 3.62
N ARG A 79 -9.00 6.98 4.29
CA ARG A 79 -8.33 8.19 4.78
C ARG A 79 -6.91 8.25 4.22
N LYS A 80 -6.65 9.24 3.36
CA LYS A 80 -5.38 9.37 2.64
C LYS A 80 -4.59 10.60 3.07
N CYS A 81 -3.28 10.42 3.26
CA CYS A 81 -2.37 11.50 3.67
C CYS A 81 -2.25 12.57 2.58
N GLN A 82 -2.25 13.85 2.97
CA GLN A 82 -2.04 14.99 2.07
C GLN A 82 -0.68 15.66 2.24
N GLY A 83 -0.04 15.47 3.39
CA GLY A 83 1.28 16.01 3.70
C GLY A 83 2.34 14.92 3.78
N GLN A 84 3.59 15.29 3.50
CA GLN A 84 4.74 14.38 3.64
C GLN A 84 5.38 14.44 5.03
N ASP A 85 5.28 15.59 5.71
CA ASP A 85 5.95 15.85 6.97
C ASP A 85 4.95 16.14 8.10
N CYS A 86 5.40 15.91 9.34
CA CYS A 86 4.68 16.20 10.57
C CYS A 86 5.63 16.83 11.61
N LEU A 87 5.06 17.41 12.68
CA LEU A 87 5.80 18.00 13.80
C LEU A 87 6.89 19.00 13.34
N MET A 88 6.55 19.94 12.46
CA MET A 88 7.51 20.94 11.96
C MET A 88 8.76 20.32 11.29
N HIS A 89 8.56 19.31 10.43
CA HIS A 89 9.61 18.55 9.71
C HIS A 89 10.46 17.61 10.58
N GLU A 90 10.09 17.42 11.86
CA GLU A 90 10.72 16.46 12.76
C GLU A 90 10.28 15.01 12.51
N GLY A 91 9.27 14.79 11.68
CA GLY A 91 8.83 13.46 11.27
C GLY A 91 8.18 13.45 9.89
N LYS A 92 7.84 12.24 9.44
CA LYS A 92 7.18 11.96 8.16
C LYS A 92 5.80 11.36 8.36
N CYS A 93 4.87 11.79 7.53
CA CYS A 93 3.53 11.21 7.46
C CYS A 93 3.54 9.94 6.61
N LEU A 94 3.22 8.81 7.24
CA LEU A 94 3.17 7.51 6.59
C LEU A 94 1.72 7.03 6.47
N GLN A 95 1.32 6.75 5.23
CA GLN A 95 0.04 6.12 4.92
C GLN A 95 -0.03 4.74 5.56
N GLN A 96 -1.04 4.54 6.40
CA GLN A 96 -1.41 3.24 6.93
C GLN A 96 -2.45 2.60 6.01
N TYR A 97 -2.32 1.29 5.82
CA TYR A 97 -3.24 0.48 5.04
C TYR A 97 -3.80 -0.64 5.89
N MET A 98 -5.03 -1.04 5.61
CA MET A 98 -5.63 -2.24 6.16
C MET A 98 -6.31 -3.06 5.06
N SER A 99 -6.55 -4.33 5.32
CA SER A 99 -7.35 -5.19 4.44
C SER A 99 -8.75 -5.32 5.04
N VAL A 100 -9.77 -5.09 4.22
CA VAL A 100 -11.17 -5.26 4.58
C VAL A 100 -11.73 -6.45 3.82
N GLU A 101 -12.42 -7.34 4.53
CA GLU A 101 -13.18 -8.42 3.91
C GLU A 101 -14.45 -7.88 3.27
N VAL A 102 -14.63 -8.17 1.99
CA VAL A 102 -15.81 -7.81 1.21
C VAL A 102 -16.41 -9.08 0.64
N ARG A 103 -17.71 -9.27 0.83
CA ARG A 103 -18.44 -10.46 0.40
C ARG A 103 -19.14 -10.23 -0.92
N ASN A 104 -19.00 -11.16 -1.85
CA ASN A 104 -19.82 -11.22 -3.04
C ASN A 104 -21.24 -11.67 -2.65
N ILE A 105 -22.24 -10.91 -3.11
CA ILE A 105 -23.67 -11.14 -2.90
C ILE A 105 -24.41 -11.48 -4.20
N ALA A 106 -23.71 -11.63 -5.32
CA ALA A 106 -24.28 -12.12 -6.57
C ALA A 106 -24.84 -13.54 -6.38
N PRO A 107 -25.96 -13.90 -7.02
CA PRO A 107 -26.58 -15.22 -6.85
C PRO A 107 -25.66 -16.40 -7.19
N ASP A 108 -24.77 -16.24 -8.16
CA ASP A 108 -23.85 -17.26 -8.67
C ASP A 108 -22.61 -17.49 -7.78
N ARG A 109 -22.21 -16.47 -7.02
CA ARG A 109 -20.96 -16.45 -6.22
C ARG A 109 -21.15 -16.00 -4.78
N LYS A 110 -22.38 -16.14 -4.28
CA LYS A 110 -22.77 -15.68 -2.94
C LYS A 110 -21.91 -16.32 -1.86
N GLY A 111 -21.31 -15.48 -1.03
CA GLY A 111 -20.50 -15.90 0.12
C GLY A 111 -19.00 -15.98 -0.16
N GLU A 112 -18.56 -15.87 -1.41
CA GLU A 112 -17.15 -15.66 -1.73
C GLU A 112 -16.68 -14.35 -1.11
N THR A 113 -15.52 -14.38 -0.44
CA THR A 113 -14.95 -13.21 0.21
C THR A 113 -13.64 -12.83 -0.47
N ILE A 114 -13.46 -11.53 -0.68
CA ILE A 114 -12.20 -10.95 -1.18
C ILE A 114 -11.64 -9.99 -0.13
N LEU A 115 -10.32 -9.84 -0.14
CA LEU A 115 -9.63 -8.86 0.69
C LEU A 115 -9.33 -7.61 -0.14
N VAL A 116 -9.93 -6.50 0.25
CA VAL A 116 -9.71 -5.20 -0.38
C VAL A 116 -8.77 -4.39 0.51
N ARG A 117 -7.61 -4.01 -0.03
CA ARG A 117 -6.67 -3.12 0.65
C ARG A 117 -7.14 -1.67 0.54
N ILE A 118 -7.28 -1.00 1.68
CA ILE A 118 -7.76 0.39 1.78
C ILE A 118 -6.78 1.26 2.57
N ALA A 119 -6.72 2.54 2.25
CA ALA A 119 -6.01 3.55 3.03
C ALA A 119 -6.80 3.85 4.32
N ALA A 120 -6.22 3.54 5.49
CA ALA A 120 -6.92 3.60 6.78
C ALA A 120 -6.70 4.92 7.54
N GLY A 121 -5.63 5.63 7.23
CA GLY A 121 -5.22 6.86 7.93
C GLY A 121 -3.71 7.04 7.88
N CYS A 122 -3.20 8.02 8.63
CA CYS A 122 -1.81 8.43 8.60
C CYS A 122 -1.18 8.38 9.98
N ARG A 123 0.10 8.02 10.02
CA ARG A 123 0.91 8.05 11.23
C ARG A 123 2.08 9.01 11.03
N CYS A 124 2.34 9.84 12.03
CA CYS A 124 3.60 10.57 12.12
C CYS A 124 4.70 9.63 12.62
N LEU A 125 5.71 9.37 11.78
CA LEU A 125 6.93 8.66 12.15
C LEU A 125 8.03 9.69 12.39
N LEU A 126 8.54 9.73 13.62
CA LEU A 126 9.60 10.66 13.99
C LEU A 126 10.92 10.32 13.27
N ASN A 127 11.66 11.34 12.84
CA ASN A 127 12.99 11.17 12.27
C ASN A 127 13.98 10.71 13.35
N GLU A 128 14.97 9.89 12.98
CA GLU A 128 15.95 9.34 13.93
C GLU A 128 16.80 10.42 14.64
N ASN A 129 17.00 11.56 13.97
CA ASN A 129 17.77 12.71 14.46
C ASN A 129 16.88 13.83 14.97
N SER A 130 15.59 13.55 15.22
CA SER A 130 14.67 14.57 15.68
C SER A 130 15.06 15.09 17.06
N ILE A 131 14.93 16.41 17.27
CA ILE A 131 15.08 17.02 18.59
C ILE A 131 13.99 16.57 19.57
N LEU A 132 12.89 15.99 19.06
CA LEU A 132 11.77 15.50 19.84
C LEU A 132 11.96 14.04 20.28
N LYS A 133 13.00 13.35 19.82
CA LYS A 133 13.21 11.90 20.05
C LYS A 133 13.15 11.53 21.54
N ASP A 134 13.85 12.29 22.37
CA ASP A 134 13.97 12.02 23.81
C ASP A 134 12.67 12.27 24.57
N TYR A 135 11.71 12.97 23.97
CA TYR A 135 10.39 13.20 24.57
C TYR A 135 9.40 12.06 24.28
N PHE A 136 9.60 11.31 23.21
CA PHE A 136 8.65 10.29 22.73
C PHE A 136 9.15 8.84 22.86
N ILE A 137 10.47 8.62 22.96
CA ILE A 137 11.06 7.30 23.19
C ILE A 137 11.49 7.26 24.67
N ARG A 138 10.69 6.61 25.51
CA ARG A 138 11.05 6.23 26.88
C ARG A 138 11.53 4.78 26.92
#